data_AF-A0A7W3UYB0-F1
#
_entry.id   AF-A0A7W3UYB0-F1
#
_cell.length_a   1.000
_cell.length_b   1.000
_cell.length_c   1.000
_cell.angle_alpha   90.00
_cell.angle_beta   90.00
_cell.angle_gamma   90.00
#
_symmetry.space_group_name_H-M   'P 1'
#
loop_
_entity.id
_entity.type
_entity.pdbx_description
1 polymer ?
#
loop_
_entity_poly.entity_id
_entity_poly.type
_entity_poly.pdbx_seq_one_letter_code
_entity_poly.pdbx_strand_id
1 'polypeptide(L)'
;MEALKRENYQRALYYFQRSARYADKFSQSMVARLHWEGLGTPMDRALGYAWMDLAAERAYHDFLRQRELYWSQLAETERDQAIERGQAVYAQYRDRVAKPRMERALRRATDNITGSRTGFISSGLTIQTEYGAIPGQIFYDRRYYRADHYWCTKDAYWSRPLNPEVEVGAPTTVEQPTPRLP
;
A
#
# COMPACT_ATOMS: atom_id res chain seq x y z
N MET A 1 -26.84 14.80 5.03
CA MET A 1 -25.71 14.42 4.15
C MET A 1 -24.36 14.45 4.87
N GLU A 2 -24.09 15.40 5.76
CA GLU A 2 -22.78 15.50 6.46
C GLU A 2 -22.52 14.37 7.47
N ALA A 3 -23.54 13.95 8.23
CA ALA A 3 -23.44 12.81 9.15
C ALA A 3 -23.00 11.51 8.43
N LEU A 4 -23.58 11.25 7.25
CA LEU A 4 -23.21 10.10 6.41
C LEU A 4 -21.75 10.17 5.94
N LYS A 5 -21.26 11.35 5.56
CA LYS A 5 -19.84 11.54 5.21
C LYS A 5 -18.92 11.25 6.39
N ARG A 6 -19.25 11.76 7.58
CA ARG A 6 -18.48 11.50 8.81
C ARG A 6 -18.45 10.02 9.17
N GLU A 7 -19.59 9.33 9.09
CA GLU A 7 -19.67 7.88 9.30
C GLU A 7 -18.80 7.11 8.30
N ASN A 8 -18.81 7.52 7.02
CA ASN A 8 -17.96 6.92 6.01
C ASN A 8 -16.47 7.11 6.32
N TYR A 9 -16.04 8.28 6.80
CA TYR A 9 -14.66 8.50 7.20
C TYR A 9 -14.25 7.72 8.45
N GLN A 10 -15.16 7.53 9.42
CA GLN A 10 -14.93 6.67 10.58
C GLN A 10 -14.70 5.21 10.17
N ARG A 11 -15.55 4.71 9.26
CA ARG A 11 -15.40 3.37 8.70
C ARG A 11 -14.10 3.26 7.89
N ALA A 12 -13.76 4.28 7.10
CA ALA A 12 -12.52 4.32 6.35
C ALA A 12 -11.30 4.26 7.29
N LEU A 13 -11.29 5.06 8.36
CA LEU A 13 -10.23 5.05 9.38
C LEU A 13 -10.04 3.64 9.96
N TYR A 14 -11.13 2.97 10.34
CA TYR A 14 -11.10 1.61 10.84
C TYR A 14 -10.45 0.63 9.84
N TYR A 15 -10.85 0.65 8.57
CA TYR A 15 -10.30 -0.25 7.55
C TYR A 15 -8.84 0.07 7.23
N PHE A 16 -8.46 1.34 7.14
CA PHE A 16 -7.06 1.72 6.90
C PHE A 16 -6.16 1.33 8.08
N GLN A 17 -6.60 1.52 9.33
CA GLN A 17 -5.85 1.04 10.49
C GLN A 17 -5.68 -0.48 10.47
N ARG A 18 -6.71 -1.22 10.07
CA ARG A 18 -6.65 -2.69 9.95
C ARG A 18 -5.63 -3.12 8.88
N SER A 19 -5.58 -2.45 7.73
CA SER A 19 -4.58 -2.70 6.68
C SER A 19 -3.18 -2.26 7.09
N ALA A 20 -3.05 -1.14 7.80
CA ALA A 20 -1.77 -0.64 8.30
C ALA A 20 -1.07 -1.64 9.23
N ARG A 21 -1.81 -2.50 9.95
CA ARG A 21 -1.24 -3.59 10.78
C ARG A 21 -0.40 -4.59 9.97
N TYR A 22 -0.59 -4.62 8.65
CA TYR A 22 0.11 -5.47 7.68
C TYR A 22 1.11 -4.69 6.82
N ALA A 23 1.63 -3.56 7.33
CA ALA A 23 2.67 -2.76 6.69
C ALA A 23 2.27 -2.16 5.33
N ASP A 24 0.98 -1.89 5.14
CA ASP A 24 0.49 -1.17 3.97
C ASP A 24 0.75 0.33 4.13
N LYS A 25 1.76 0.85 3.40
CA LYS A 25 2.21 2.24 3.53
C LYS A 25 1.15 3.26 3.07
N PHE A 26 0.35 2.92 2.07
CA PHE A 26 -0.76 3.76 1.64
C PHE A 26 -1.85 3.87 2.71
N SER A 27 -2.23 2.77 3.33
CA SER A 27 -3.19 2.81 4.45
C SER A 27 -2.63 3.62 5.62
N GLN A 28 -1.33 3.51 5.92
CA GLN A 28 -0.68 4.35 6.93
C GLN A 28 -0.77 5.84 6.59
N SER A 29 -0.54 6.24 5.33
CA SER A 29 -0.67 7.64 4.89
C SER A 29 -2.13 8.12 4.86
N MET A 30 -3.10 7.23 4.61
CA MET A 30 -4.52 7.56 4.73
C MET A 30 -4.95 7.76 6.18
N VAL A 31 -4.50 6.92 7.12
CA VAL A 31 -4.71 7.14 8.56
C VAL A 31 -4.13 8.49 8.99
N ALA A 32 -2.91 8.80 8.54
CA ALA A 32 -2.27 10.09 8.79
C ALA A 32 -3.14 11.26 8.32
N ARG A 33 -3.63 11.21 7.09
CA ARG A 33 -4.49 12.24 6.50
C ARG A 33 -5.80 12.42 7.27
N LEU A 34 -6.45 11.33 7.66
CA LEU A 34 -7.71 11.39 8.39
C LEU A 34 -7.55 12.06 9.77
N HIS A 35 -6.46 11.78 10.49
CA HIS A 35 -6.13 12.49 11.72
C HIS A 35 -5.73 13.95 11.48
N TRP A 36 -4.93 14.21 10.45
CA TRP A 36 -4.45 15.55 10.10
C TRP A 36 -5.60 16.51 9.73
N GLU A 37 -6.57 16.03 8.96
CA GLU A 37 -7.71 16.82 8.49
C GLU A 37 -8.94 16.72 9.43
N GLY A 38 -8.91 15.86 10.45
CA GLY A 38 -10.05 15.65 11.35
C GLY A 38 -11.26 15.01 10.64
N LEU A 39 -11.01 14.11 9.69
CA LEU A 39 -12.07 13.45 8.93
C LEU A 39 -12.51 12.16 9.63
N GLY A 40 -13.72 12.18 10.18
CA GLY A 40 -14.26 11.05 10.96
C GLY A 40 -13.64 10.89 12.36
N THR A 41 -12.66 11.72 12.71
CA THR A 41 -12.01 11.78 14.01
C THR A 41 -11.80 13.25 14.38
N PRO A 42 -11.68 13.64 15.66
CA PRO A 42 -11.14 14.94 16.01
C PRO A 42 -9.79 15.17 15.31
N MET A 43 -9.56 16.42 14.89
CA MET A 43 -8.29 16.82 14.28
C MET A 43 -7.14 16.64 15.27
N ASP A 44 -6.10 15.94 14.85
CA ASP A 44 -4.92 15.63 15.65
C ASP A 44 -3.69 15.64 14.73
N ARG A 45 -3.09 16.82 14.57
CA ARG A 45 -1.97 17.03 13.64
C ARG A 45 -0.71 16.29 14.09
N ALA A 46 -0.46 16.23 15.40
CA ALA A 46 0.66 15.48 15.96
C ALA A 46 0.57 13.99 15.64
N LEU A 47 -0.59 13.37 15.86
CA LEU A 47 -0.82 11.97 15.51
C LEU A 47 -0.81 11.76 13.99
N GLY A 48 -1.40 12.67 13.23
CA GLY A 48 -1.35 12.67 11.77
C GLY A 48 0.10 12.65 11.24
N TYR A 49 0.98 13.48 11.79
CA TYR A 49 2.41 13.46 11.46
C TYR A 49 3.06 12.12 11.78
N ALA A 50 2.87 11.58 12.99
CA ALA A 50 3.50 10.32 13.39
C ALA A 50 3.13 9.16 12.44
N TRP A 51 1.87 9.11 11.98
CA TRP A 51 1.44 8.14 10.97
C TRP A 51 2.03 8.40 9.58
N MET A 52 2.22 9.66 9.19
CA MET A 52 2.85 9.99 7.91
C MET A 52 4.35 9.66 7.92
N ASP A 53 5.05 9.94 9.02
CA ASP A 53 6.45 9.54 9.19
C ASP A 53 6.60 8.02 9.14
N LEU A 54 5.68 7.29 9.76
CA LEU A 54 5.62 5.83 9.61
C LEU A 54 5.40 5.40 8.16
N ALA A 55 4.49 6.04 7.43
CA ALA A 55 4.25 5.75 6.02
C ALA A 55 5.51 5.99 5.16
N ALA A 56 6.27 7.02 5.51
CA ALA A 56 7.52 7.41 4.87
C ALA A 56 8.75 6.54 5.25
N GLU A 57 8.61 5.53 6.11
CA GLU A 57 9.70 4.63 6.53
C GLU A 57 10.42 3.93 5.36
N ARG A 58 9.75 3.76 4.21
CA ARG A 58 10.34 3.19 2.97
C ARG A 58 10.89 4.24 1.99
N ALA A 59 10.95 5.50 2.42
CA ALA A 59 11.50 6.61 1.64
C ALA A 59 10.82 6.82 0.28
N TYR A 60 9.53 6.50 0.14
CA TYR A 60 8.78 6.85 -1.06
C TYR A 60 8.67 8.35 -1.19
N HIS A 61 9.01 8.87 -2.38
CA HIS A 61 9.12 10.30 -2.65
C HIS A 61 7.90 11.09 -2.15
N ASP A 62 6.70 10.65 -2.52
CA ASP A 62 5.47 11.36 -2.19
C ASP A 62 5.15 11.35 -0.69
N PHE A 63 5.48 10.26 0.01
CA PHE A 63 5.27 10.16 1.46
C PHE A 63 6.31 10.95 2.24
N LEU A 64 7.56 10.97 1.79
CA LEU A 64 8.58 11.87 2.36
C LEU A 64 8.17 13.33 2.19
N ARG A 65 7.78 13.74 0.97
CA ARG A 65 7.32 15.10 0.71
C ARG A 65 6.14 15.47 1.62
N GLN A 66 5.17 14.58 1.77
CA GLN A 66 4.01 14.82 2.61
C GLN A 66 4.37 14.88 4.10
N ARG A 67 5.33 14.06 4.57
CA ARG A 67 5.88 14.13 5.92
C ARG A 67 6.53 15.49 6.19
N GLU A 68 7.40 15.96 5.29
CA GLU A 68 8.08 17.24 5.45
C GLU A 68 7.08 18.40 5.49
N LEU A 69 6.06 18.34 4.61
CA LEU A 69 4.97 19.32 4.62
C LEU A 69 4.19 19.32 5.93
N TYR A 70 3.96 18.15 6.55
CA TYR A 70 3.32 18.09 7.86
C TYR A 70 4.25 18.70 8.93
N TRP A 71 5.53 18.32 8.96
CA TRP A 71 6.49 18.84 9.94
C TRP A 71 6.61 20.38 9.90
N SER A 72 6.66 20.94 8.69
CA SER A 72 6.80 22.39 8.49
C SER A 72 5.59 23.18 9.01
N GLN A 73 4.43 22.53 9.13
CA GLN A 73 3.20 23.17 9.61
C GLN A 73 2.84 22.80 11.06
N LEU A 74 3.65 22.01 11.76
CA LEU A 74 3.44 21.72 13.18
C LEU A 74 4.05 22.83 14.05
N ALA A 75 3.33 23.21 15.10
CA ALA A 75 3.90 23.98 16.20
C ALA A 75 4.89 23.12 17.01
N GLU A 76 5.78 23.77 17.77
CA GLU A 76 6.80 23.08 18.58
C GLU A 76 6.19 22.07 19.56
N THR A 77 5.12 22.46 20.27
CA THR A 77 4.39 21.57 21.17
C THR A 77 3.77 20.37 20.47
N GLU A 78 3.28 20.53 19.24
CA GLU A 78 2.73 19.43 18.44
C GLU A 78 3.84 18.50 17.93
N ARG A 79 5.05 19.01 17.66
CA ARG A 79 6.22 18.21 17.30
C ARG A 79 6.65 17.32 18.46
N ASP A 80 6.69 17.87 19.67
CA ASP A 80 7.01 17.08 20.88
C ASP A 80 5.98 15.97 21.09
N GLN A 81 4.69 16.30 21.00
CA GLN A 81 3.62 15.31 21.07
C GLN A 81 3.71 14.26 19.98
N ALA A 82 4.09 14.64 18.76
CA ALA A 82 4.25 13.72 17.66
C ALA A 82 5.40 12.72 17.91
N ILE A 83 6.52 13.19 18.45
CA ILE A 83 7.66 12.33 18.82
C ILE A 83 7.28 11.36 19.94
N GLU A 84 6.64 11.86 20.99
CA GLU A 84 6.24 11.07 22.16
C GLU A 84 5.17 10.04 21.80
N ARG A 85 4.04 10.48 21.26
CA ARG A 85 2.89 9.62 20.93
C ARG A 85 3.19 8.71 19.74
N GLY A 86 4.05 9.15 18.83
CA GLY A 86 4.52 8.37 17.70
C GLY A 86 5.20 7.06 18.12
N GLN A 87 5.86 7.01 19.27
CA GLN A 87 6.50 5.77 19.76
C GLN A 87 5.51 4.59 19.86
N ALA A 88 4.29 4.85 20.34
CA ALA A 88 3.26 3.82 20.45
C ALA A 88 2.80 3.33 19.06
N VAL A 89 2.65 4.25 18.10
CA VAL A 89 2.32 3.93 16.70
C VAL A 89 3.44 3.08 16.09
N TYR A 90 4.68 3.53 16.24
CA TYR A 90 5.86 2.85 15.73
C TYR A 90 6.03 1.44 16.28
N ALA A 91 5.80 1.24 17.57
CA ALA A 91 5.90 -0.06 18.22
C ALA A 91 4.95 -1.10 17.62
N GLN A 92 3.81 -0.68 17.08
CA GLN A 92 2.80 -1.59 16.54
C GLN A 92 2.86 -1.74 15.02
N TYR A 93 3.21 -0.68 14.30
CA TYR A 93 2.97 -0.56 12.86
C TYR A 93 4.22 -0.39 11.99
N ARG A 94 5.42 -0.23 12.58
CA ARG A 94 6.68 -0.22 11.80
C ARG A 94 6.84 -1.50 11.00
N ASP A 95 7.52 -1.41 9.86
CA ASP A 95 7.76 -2.53 8.96
C ASP A 95 8.35 -3.73 9.70
N ARG A 96 9.32 -3.52 10.60
CA ARG A 96 9.95 -4.58 11.40
C ARG A 96 8.95 -5.42 12.21
N VAL A 97 7.81 -4.83 12.61
CA VAL A 97 6.76 -5.49 13.40
C VAL A 97 5.60 -5.95 12.53
N ALA A 98 5.23 -5.14 11.53
CA ALA A 98 4.05 -5.35 10.72
C ALA A 98 4.29 -6.29 9.52
N LYS A 99 5.46 -6.26 8.87
CA LYS A 99 5.79 -7.17 7.76
C LYS A 99 5.66 -8.65 8.16
N PRO A 100 6.20 -9.11 9.32
CA PRO A 100 6.02 -10.50 9.75
C PRO A 100 4.56 -10.94 9.94
N ARG A 101 3.61 -10.02 10.16
CA ARG A 101 2.18 -10.35 10.20
C ARG A 101 1.65 -10.68 8.80
N MET A 102 2.00 -9.84 7.82
CA MET A 102 1.62 -10.06 6.42
C MET A 102 2.23 -11.34 5.89
N GLU A 103 3.51 -11.58 6.15
CA GLU A 103 4.18 -12.79 5.66
C GLU A 103 3.57 -14.07 6.25
N ARG A 104 3.17 -14.05 7.52
CA ARG A 104 2.42 -15.15 8.12
C ARG A 104 1.03 -15.31 7.50
N ALA A 105 0.35 -14.21 7.17
CA ALA A 105 -0.94 -14.26 6.50
C ALA A 105 -0.81 -14.83 5.09
N LEU A 106 0.21 -14.43 4.32
CA LEU A 106 0.51 -14.96 2.99
C LEU A 106 0.83 -16.46 3.06
N ARG A 107 1.69 -16.90 3.99
CA ARG A 107 1.99 -18.33 4.19
C ARG A 107 0.72 -19.14 4.48
N ARG A 108 -0.09 -18.69 5.45
CA ARG A 108 -1.36 -19.36 5.78
C ARG A 108 -2.32 -19.38 4.61
N ALA A 109 -2.39 -18.31 3.82
CA ALA A 109 -3.22 -18.27 2.63
C ALA A 109 -2.75 -19.36 1.65
N THR A 110 -1.45 -19.44 1.37
CA THR A 110 -0.87 -20.47 0.49
C THR A 110 -1.09 -21.89 0.99
N ASP A 111 -0.95 -22.14 2.30
CA ASP A 111 -1.16 -23.47 2.90
C ASP A 111 -2.62 -23.95 2.78
N ASN A 112 -3.57 -23.00 2.74
CA ASN A 112 -5.00 -23.28 2.60
C ASN A 112 -5.50 -23.27 1.15
N ILE A 113 -4.63 -23.01 0.15
CA ILE A 113 -5.02 -23.09 -1.26
C ILE A 113 -5.32 -24.54 -1.62
N THR A 114 -6.61 -24.86 -1.78
CA THR A 114 -7.06 -26.17 -2.25
C THR A 114 -6.90 -26.26 -3.76
N GLY A 115 -6.11 -27.23 -4.23
CA GLY A 115 -5.87 -27.49 -5.64
C GLY A 115 -5.24 -28.87 -5.83
N SER A 116 -5.18 -29.36 -7.07
CA SER A 116 -4.65 -30.70 -7.35
C SER A 116 -3.18 -30.78 -6.93
N ARG A 117 -2.86 -31.66 -5.96
CA ARG A 117 -1.49 -31.92 -5.48
C ARG A 117 -0.56 -32.44 -6.59
N THR A 118 -1.12 -32.82 -7.73
CA THR A 118 -0.43 -33.30 -8.94
C THR A 118 0.02 -32.17 -9.87
N GLY A 119 -0.28 -30.90 -9.56
CA GLY A 119 0.25 -29.74 -10.28
C GLY A 119 -0.45 -29.39 -11.60
N PHE A 120 -1.50 -30.11 -12.00
CA PHE A 120 -2.27 -29.80 -13.21
C PHE A 120 -3.25 -28.64 -12.97
N ILE A 121 -2.99 -27.51 -13.62
CA ILE A 121 -3.88 -26.35 -13.67
C ILE A 121 -4.34 -26.20 -15.13
N SER A 122 -5.63 -26.37 -15.41
CA SER A 122 -6.17 -26.13 -16.75
C SER A 122 -5.90 -24.69 -17.17
N SER A 123 -5.43 -24.48 -18.40
CA SER A 123 -5.15 -23.15 -18.97
C SER A 123 -6.38 -22.25 -19.01
N GLY A 124 -7.59 -22.82 -19.00
CA GLY A 124 -8.85 -22.08 -18.92
C GLY A 124 -9.39 -21.87 -17.49
N LEU A 125 -8.71 -22.37 -16.44
CA LEU A 125 -9.18 -22.20 -15.07
C LEU A 125 -9.08 -20.74 -14.67
N THR A 126 -10.19 -20.20 -14.15
CA THR A 126 -10.27 -18.84 -13.66
C THR A 126 -10.87 -18.86 -12.26
N ILE A 127 -10.19 -18.21 -11.32
CA ILE A 127 -10.63 -18.08 -9.93
C ILE A 127 -11.39 -16.77 -9.80
N GLN A 128 -12.67 -16.86 -9.48
CA GLN A 128 -13.48 -15.69 -9.16
C GLN A 128 -13.17 -15.25 -7.74
N THR A 129 -12.70 -14.01 -7.60
CA THR A 129 -12.45 -13.36 -6.31
C THR A 129 -13.38 -12.17 -6.15
N GLU A 130 -13.47 -11.62 -4.93
CA GLU A 130 -14.19 -10.36 -4.67
C GLU A 130 -13.68 -9.19 -5.52
N TYR A 131 -12.42 -9.27 -5.98
CA TYR A 131 -11.76 -8.23 -6.79
C TYR A 131 -11.76 -8.54 -8.30
N GLY A 132 -12.46 -9.59 -8.72
CA GLY A 132 -12.57 -10.02 -10.12
C GLY A 132 -11.94 -11.37 -10.40
N ALA A 133 -11.91 -11.71 -11.69
CA ALA A 133 -11.47 -12.99 -12.21
C ALA A 133 -9.93 -13.04 -12.36
N ILE A 134 -9.27 -13.97 -11.68
CA ILE A 134 -7.82 -14.17 -11.76
C ILE A 134 -7.53 -15.51 -12.46
N PRO A 135 -6.66 -15.55 -13.48
CA PRO A 135 -6.23 -16.80 -14.09
C PRO A 135 -5.67 -17.77 -13.05
N GLY A 136 -6.08 -19.03 -13.11
CA GLY A 136 -5.63 -20.08 -12.18
C GLY A 136 -4.11 -20.24 -12.17
N GLN A 137 -3.46 -20.02 -13.32
CA GLN A 137 -2.00 -20.04 -13.41
C GLN A 137 -1.32 -18.99 -12.52
N ILE A 138 -1.95 -17.82 -12.34
CA ILE A 138 -1.45 -16.77 -11.44
C ILE A 138 -1.83 -17.10 -10.00
N PHE A 139 -3.07 -17.53 -9.77
CA PHE A 139 -3.58 -17.82 -8.42
C PHE A 139 -2.89 -19.01 -7.75
N TYR A 140 -2.49 -20.04 -8.49
CA TYR A 140 -1.76 -21.19 -7.92
C TYR A 140 -0.24 -21.04 -8.02
N ASP A 141 0.29 -19.97 -8.63
CA ASP A 141 1.72 -19.72 -8.64
C ASP A 141 2.20 -19.32 -7.25
N ARG A 142 3.01 -20.17 -6.62
CA ARG A 142 3.59 -19.90 -5.30
C ARG A 142 4.42 -18.62 -5.27
N ARG A 143 4.99 -18.18 -6.40
CA ARG A 143 5.74 -16.91 -6.51
C ARG A 143 4.86 -15.70 -6.28
N TYR A 144 3.56 -15.80 -6.51
CA TYR A 144 2.61 -14.71 -6.25
C TYR A 144 2.49 -14.40 -4.75
N TYR A 145 2.61 -15.43 -3.89
CA TYR A 145 2.48 -15.30 -2.42
C TYR A 145 3.81 -15.21 -1.68
N ARG A 146 4.92 -15.24 -2.42
CA ARG A 146 6.26 -15.08 -1.86
C ARG A 146 6.40 -13.68 -1.26
N ALA A 147 6.74 -13.62 0.02
CA ALA A 147 6.87 -12.36 0.76
C ALA A 147 7.81 -11.36 0.08
N ASP A 148 8.98 -11.83 -0.35
CA ASP A 148 9.99 -11.02 -1.04
C ASP A 148 9.46 -10.41 -2.34
N HIS A 149 8.76 -11.22 -3.15
CA HIS A 149 8.15 -10.73 -4.38
C HIS A 149 6.99 -9.77 -4.11
N TYR A 150 6.11 -10.09 -3.14
CA TYR A 150 5.00 -9.23 -2.73
C TYR A 150 5.48 -7.83 -2.32
N TRP A 151 6.53 -7.76 -1.49
CA TRP A 151 7.11 -6.48 -1.09
C TRP A 151 7.73 -5.76 -2.28
N CYS A 152 8.50 -6.46 -3.12
CA CYS A 152 9.08 -5.87 -4.33
C CYS A 152 8.03 -5.24 -5.24
N THR A 153 6.92 -5.94 -5.51
CA THR A 153 5.82 -5.40 -6.34
C THR A 153 5.18 -4.17 -5.70
N LYS A 154 4.94 -4.18 -4.38
CA LYS A 154 4.38 -3.04 -3.67
C LYS A 154 5.33 -1.84 -3.68
N ASP A 155 6.61 -2.09 -3.43
CA ASP A 155 7.62 -1.05 -3.39
C ASP A 155 7.81 -0.44 -4.79
N ALA A 156 7.82 -1.26 -5.85
CA ALA A 156 7.89 -0.78 -7.24
C ALA A 156 6.68 0.08 -7.65
N TYR A 157 5.49 -0.20 -7.10
CA TYR A 157 4.29 0.61 -7.35
C TYR A 157 4.40 1.99 -6.69
N TRP A 158 4.85 2.05 -5.44
CA TRP A 158 4.89 3.30 -4.66
C TRP A 158 6.20 4.09 -4.77
N SER A 159 7.28 3.49 -5.26
CA SER A 159 8.56 4.18 -5.46
C SER A 159 8.55 5.15 -6.63
N ARG A 160 7.62 4.97 -7.59
CA ARG A 160 7.42 5.88 -8.71
C ARG A 160 6.63 7.09 -8.22
N PRO A 161 7.09 8.32 -8.45
CA PRO A 161 6.27 9.51 -8.18
C PRO A 161 4.93 9.37 -8.91
N LEU A 162 3.82 9.70 -8.24
CA LEU A 162 2.49 9.58 -8.86
C LEU A 162 2.30 10.53 -10.07
N ASN A 163 3.07 11.63 -10.10
CA ASN A 163 3.20 12.52 -11.25
C ASN A 163 4.65 12.53 -11.73
N PRO A 164 5.10 11.53 -12.50
CA PRO A 164 6.33 11.68 -13.25
C PRO A 164 6.04 12.69 -14.36
N GLU A 165 6.80 13.77 -14.44
CA GLU A 165 6.83 14.61 -15.64
C GLU A 165 7.33 13.71 -16.78
N VAL A 166 6.41 13.14 -17.56
CA VAL A 166 6.75 12.34 -18.73
C VAL A 166 6.82 13.30 -19.91
N GLU A 167 8.02 13.75 -20.25
CA GLU A 167 8.29 14.25 -21.59
C GLU A 167 8.12 13.08 -22.56
N VAL A 168 6.92 12.97 -23.14
CA VAL A 168 6.69 12.05 -24.25
C VAL A 168 7.33 12.69 -25.48
N GLY A 169 8.58 12.32 -25.76
CA GLY A 169 9.19 12.58 -27.06
C GLY A 169 8.29 12.05 -28.18
N ALA A 170 8.16 12.81 -29.27
CA ALA A 170 7.23 12.50 -30.36
C ALA A 170 7.36 11.04 -30.85
N PRO A 171 6.26 10.36 -31.19
CA PRO A 171 6.28 8.97 -31.59
C PRO A 171 7.15 8.80 -32.84
N THR A 172 8.23 8.01 -32.71
CA THR A 172 9.01 7.56 -33.86
C THR A 172 8.34 6.33 -34.45
N THR A 173 7.81 6.48 -35.67
CA THR A 173 7.30 5.37 -36.47
C THR A 173 8.45 4.45 -36.85
N VAL A 174 8.45 3.22 -36.36
CA VAL A 174 9.40 2.18 -36.78
C VAL A 174 8.82 1.48 -38.00
N GLU A 175 9.39 1.70 -39.18
CA GLU A 175 9.09 0.92 -40.39
C GLU A 175 9.46 -0.56 -40.15
N GLN A 176 8.49 -1.46 -40.35
CA GLN A 176 8.72 -2.90 -40.21
C GLN A 176 9.38 -3.46 -41.49
N PRO A 177 10.48 -4.23 -41.38
CA PRO A 177 11.09 -4.86 -42.55
C PRO A 177 10.23 -6.03 -43.06
N THR A 178 9.94 -6.01 -44.36
CA THR A 178 9.16 -7.01 -45.10
C THR A 178 9.87 -8.37 -45.12
N PRO A 179 9.19 -9.50 -44.84
CA PRO A 179 9.81 -10.82 -44.95
C PRO A 179 9.95 -11.23 -46.42
N ARG A 180 11.17 -11.58 -46.86
CA ARG A 180 11.40 -12.32 -48.11
C ARG A 180 11.29 -13.81 -47.83
N LEU A 181 10.40 -14.49 -48.54
CA LEU A 181 10.33 -15.95 -48.60
C LEU A 181 11.34 -16.48 -49.63
N PRO A 182 12.00 -17.62 -49.38
CA PRO A 182 12.67 -18.39 -50.42
C PRO A 182 11.68 -19.15 -51.31
#